data_AF-A0A925IB39-F1
#
_entry.id   AF-A0A925IB39-F1
#
_cell.length_a   1.000
_cell.length_b   1.000
_cell.length_c   1.000
_cell.angle_alpha   90.00
_cell.angle_beta   90.00
_cell.angle_gamma   90.00
#
_symmetry.space_group_name_H-M   'P 1'
#
loop_
_entity.id
_entity.type
_entity.pdbx_description
1 polymer ?
#
loop_
_entity_poly.entity_id
_entity_poly.type
_entity_poly.pdbx_seq_one_letter_code
_entity_poly.pdbx_strand_id
1 'polypeptide(L)'
;MTRKIFLTVIYASMLTHLFAQQKEPLECGVNMRKNAKSGVDLGLKQQRINALGLQASLPYTMRIQVVVFYKNTPTVSDADIHRNINAMADFFRPYNICFIMSDIEYVRDSTLAEFNTGNEDLLLSYTRPSYLSIFVHTSLRDSFGALSGYAYSIPNAYLSMLGGALLDSNRISILAHEMGHCFGLYHTFENQFGYENRARTGTCKNCETKGDYLCDTEADLNISETQIGTDCVYTGTATSLCDNSRFVMETRNIMSYGRWACHDRFTNGQGGRARDHILTETMLFNCIAPDVLTLSTTTNYTGGVYSITAKEWINVTSPSYNISGSAQMRMTSRTIRLGPGVSLRPTGFGAIVALKTNTYCE
;
A
#
# COMPACT_ATOMS: atom_id res chain seq x y z
N MET A 1 21.23 38.35 -72.01
CA MET A 1 22.56 37.76 -72.26
C MET A 1 23.10 37.29 -70.92
N THR A 2 23.46 36.00 -70.89
CA THR A 2 23.86 35.13 -69.78
C THR A 2 24.65 35.81 -68.66
N ARG A 3 24.23 35.60 -67.40
CA ARG A 3 25.08 35.88 -66.24
C ARG A 3 25.02 34.74 -65.22
N LYS A 4 26.25 34.33 -64.86
CA LYS A 4 26.72 33.86 -63.55
C LYS A 4 26.57 32.36 -63.23
N ILE A 5 27.74 31.74 -63.27
CA ILE A 5 28.16 30.58 -62.49
C ILE A 5 28.77 31.13 -61.18
N PHE A 6 28.39 30.62 -60.02
CA PHE A 6 29.21 29.76 -59.15
C PHE A 6 28.61 29.60 -57.75
N LEU A 7 28.72 28.35 -57.29
CA LEU A 7 28.19 27.74 -56.08
C LEU A 7 28.52 28.49 -54.79
N THR A 8 27.57 28.44 -53.85
CA THR A 8 27.87 28.47 -52.41
C THR A 8 27.10 27.32 -51.76
N VAL A 9 27.82 26.33 -51.25
CA VAL A 9 27.26 25.21 -50.47
C VAL A 9 26.98 25.74 -49.06
N ILE A 10 25.70 25.81 -48.69
CA ILE A 10 25.27 26.14 -47.33
C ILE A 10 24.99 24.81 -46.60
N TYR A 11 25.78 24.52 -45.57
CA TYR A 11 25.49 23.48 -44.60
C TYR A 11 24.32 23.96 -43.72
N ALA A 12 23.16 23.33 -43.84
CA ALA A 12 22.06 23.49 -42.89
C ALA A 12 22.09 22.30 -41.92
N SER A 13 22.62 22.50 -40.72
CA SER A 13 22.48 21.57 -39.61
C SER A 13 21.04 21.65 -39.09
N MET A 14 20.22 20.65 -39.42
CA MET A 14 18.97 20.42 -38.70
C MET A 14 19.31 19.94 -37.28
N LEU A 15 19.10 20.82 -36.30
CA LEU A 15 18.96 20.44 -34.90
C LEU A 15 17.68 19.62 -34.75
N THR A 16 17.81 18.29 -34.72
CA THR A 16 16.77 17.43 -34.17
C THR A 16 16.79 17.56 -32.65
N HIS A 17 15.88 18.35 -32.10
CA HIS A 17 15.54 18.24 -30.69
C HIS A 17 14.87 16.88 -30.45
N LEU A 18 15.66 15.90 -30.01
CA LEU A 18 15.13 14.76 -29.28
C LEU A 18 14.56 15.28 -27.96
N PHE A 19 13.25 15.52 -27.93
CA PHE A 19 12.54 15.49 -26.67
C PHE A 19 12.67 14.06 -26.15
N ALA A 20 13.44 13.87 -25.07
CA ALA A 20 13.35 12.68 -24.26
C ALA A 20 11.92 12.67 -23.69
N GLN A 21 11.04 11.87 -24.28
CA GLN A 21 9.73 11.57 -23.71
C GLN A 21 10.03 10.94 -22.34
N GLN A 22 9.81 11.69 -21.25
CA GLN A 22 9.83 11.11 -19.91
C GLN A 22 8.81 9.98 -19.92
N LYS A 23 9.30 8.75 -19.88
CA LYS A 23 8.45 7.58 -19.71
C LYS A 23 7.82 7.70 -18.34
N GLU A 24 6.50 7.84 -18.30
CA GLU A 24 5.74 7.86 -17.05
C GLU A 24 6.19 6.70 -16.16
N PRO A 25 6.29 6.90 -14.83
CA PRO A 25 6.64 5.83 -13.90
C PRO A 25 5.72 4.64 -14.10
N LEU A 26 6.30 3.43 -14.08
CA LEU A 26 5.51 2.21 -14.08
C LEU A 26 4.56 2.22 -12.89
N GLU A 27 3.36 1.71 -13.13
CA GLU A 27 2.23 1.62 -12.20
C GLU A 27 2.64 1.05 -10.83
N CYS A 28 3.03 -0.22 -10.82
CA CYS A 28 3.66 -0.94 -9.71
C CYS A 28 4.84 -1.75 -10.28
N GLY A 29 5.78 -2.20 -9.44
CA GLY A 29 6.80 -3.15 -9.88
C GLY A 29 6.29 -4.59 -9.84
N VAL A 30 6.53 -5.38 -10.88
CA VAL A 30 6.02 -6.77 -10.97
C VAL A 30 6.94 -7.83 -10.33
N ASN A 31 8.15 -7.44 -9.91
CA ASN A 31 9.22 -8.34 -9.47
C ASN A 31 9.22 -8.59 -7.95
N MET A 32 8.04 -8.83 -7.40
CA MET A 32 7.84 -9.01 -5.96
C MET A 32 7.98 -10.47 -5.56
N ARG A 33 8.37 -10.75 -4.31
CA ARG A 33 8.41 -12.12 -3.79
C ARG A 33 6.98 -12.65 -3.60
N LYS A 34 6.59 -13.70 -4.32
CA LYS A 34 5.21 -14.22 -4.34
C LYS A 34 5.04 -15.41 -3.39
N ASN A 35 4.66 -15.11 -2.15
CA ASN A 35 4.58 -16.08 -1.05
C ASN A 35 3.13 -16.50 -0.71
N ALA A 36 2.13 -15.71 -1.12
CA ALA A 36 0.71 -15.96 -0.89
C ALA A 36 0.26 -17.21 -1.65
N LYS A 37 -0.10 -18.26 -0.91
CA LYS A 37 -0.62 -19.51 -1.48
C LYS A 37 -2.04 -19.31 -2.00
N SER A 38 -2.52 -20.21 -2.87
CA SER A 38 -3.90 -20.15 -3.41
C SER A 38 -4.96 -20.18 -2.30
N GLY A 39 -4.70 -20.88 -1.19
CA GLY A 39 -5.53 -20.87 0.01
C GLY A 39 -4.71 -20.66 1.29
N VAL A 40 -5.41 -20.59 2.42
CA VAL A 40 -4.82 -20.38 3.75
C VAL A 40 -5.07 -21.55 4.70
N ASP A 41 -4.33 -21.60 5.81
CA ASP A 41 -4.57 -22.58 6.88
C ASP A 41 -5.90 -22.28 7.60
N LEU A 42 -6.91 -23.11 7.35
CA LEU A 42 -8.25 -22.95 7.91
C LEU A 42 -8.30 -23.19 9.43
N GLY A 43 -7.44 -24.06 9.96
CA GLY A 43 -7.36 -24.31 11.40
C GLY A 43 -6.80 -23.08 12.13
N LEU A 44 -5.70 -22.53 11.62
CA LEU A 44 -5.12 -21.29 12.14
C LEU A 44 -6.08 -20.11 12.01
N LYS A 45 -6.77 -19.99 10.87
CA LYS A 45 -7.80 -18.97 10.65
C LYS A 45 -8.88 -19.04 11.73
N GLN A 46 -9.44 -20.21 11.99
CA GLN A 46 -10.46 -20.38 13.03
C GLN A 46 -9.92 -20.08 14.43
N GLN A 47 -8.71 -20.54 14.74
CA GLN A 47 -8.04 -20.23 16.01
C GLN A 47 -7.90 -18.72 16.20
N ARG A 48 -7.49 -17.98 15.17
CA ARG A 48 -7.26 -16.53 15.23
C ARG A 48 -8.56 -15.73 15.26
N ILE A 49 -9.61 -16.18 14.58
CA ILE A 49 -10.96 -15.61 14.75
C ILE A 49 -11.41 -15.73 16.21
N ASN A 50 -11.22 -16.91 16.82
CA ASN A 50 -11.58 -17.12 18.22
C ASN A 50 -10.73 -16.24 19.16
N ALA A 51 -9.43 -16.07 18.86
CA ALA A 51 -8.52 -15.23 19.63
C ALA A 51 -8.90 -13.73 19.55
N LEU A 52 -9.33 -13.26 18.37
CA LEU A 52 -9.83 -11.90 18.19
C LEU A 52 -11.14 -11.66 18.96
N GLY A 53 -12.00 -12.68 19.12
CA GLY A 53 -13.38 -12.52 19.61
C GLY A 53 -13.57 -11.62 20.85
N LEU A 54 -12.65 -11.64 21.82
CA LEU A 54 -12.70 -10.76 23.00
C LEU A 54 -11.77 -9.54 22.93
N GLN A 55 -10.88 -9.49 21.95
CA GLN A 55 -9.79 -8.50 21.85
C GLN A 55 -10.02 -7.45 20.75
N ALA A 56 -10.65 -7.83 19.63
CA ALA A 56 -10.94 -6.96 18.51
C ALA A 56 -12.19 -7.42 17.75
N SER A 57 -13.07 -6.46 17.43
CA SER A 57 -14.28 -6.69 16.63
C SER A 57 -14.07 -6.28 15.18
N LEU A 58 -14.91 -6.81 14.28
CA LEU A 58 -14.97 -6.31 12.92
C LEU A 58 -15.37 -4.81 12.88
N PRO A 59 -14.93 -4.07 11.86
CA PRO A 59 -13.94 -4.48 10.85
C PRO A 59 -12.51 -4.63 11.38
N TYR A 60 -11.69 -5.47 10.72
CA TYR A 60 -10.27 -5.63 11.06
C TYR A 60 -9.58 -4.28 10.88
N THR A 61 -9.22 -3.69 12.01
CA THR A 61 -8.69 -2.33 12.04
C THR A 61 -7.18 -2.39 12.08
N MET A 62 -6.56 -2.20 10.94
CA MET A 62 -5.12 -2.34 10.74
C MET A 62 -4.39 -1.08 11.20
N ARG A 63 -3.37 -1.27 12.03
CA ARG A 63 -2.51 -0.18 12.50
C ARG A 63 -1.52 0.17 11.42
N ILE A 64 -1.48 1.43 11.00
CA ILE A 64 -0.54 1.91 9.99
C ILE A 64 0.35 3.02 10.54
N GLN A 65 1.54 3.10 10.01
CA GLN A 65 2.45 4.23 10.18
C GLN A 65 2.92 4.71 8.81
N VAL A 66 3.20 6.00 8.71
CA VAL A 66 3.79 6.60 7.51
C VAL A 66 5.15 7.17 7.86
N VAL A 67 6.15 6.89 7.02
CA VAL A 67 7.49 7.49 7.14
C VAL A 67 7.81 8.18 5.82
N VAL A 68 7.99 9.49 5.85
CA VAL A 68 8.30 10.33 4.70
C VAL A 68 9.79 10.65 4.71
N PHE A 69 10.52 10.13 3.73
CA PHE A 69 11.93 10.44 3.54
C PHE A 69 12.09 11.65 2.63
N TYR A 70 12.94 12.60 3.03
CA TYR A 70 13.16 13.81 2.27
C TYR A 70 14.61 14.31 2.33
N LYS A 71 15.04 15.03 1.29
CA LYS A 71 16.38 15.64 1.23
C LYS A 71 16.46 16.98 1.97
N ASN A 72 15.68 17.96 1.49
CA ASN A 72 15.66 19.32 2.02
C ASN A 72 14.29 19.69 2.58
N THR A 73 13.27 19.43 1.77
CA THR A 73 11.86 19.66 2.06
C THR A 73 11.08 18.39 1.71
N PRO A 74 10.08 17.99 2.50
CA PRO A 74 9.19 16.89 2.15
C PRO A 74 8.43 17.15 0.84
N THR A 75 8.26 16.10 0.05
CA THR A 75 7.51 16.16 -1.22
C THR A 75 6.00 16.22 -1.00
N VAL A 76 5.52 15.70 0.13
CA VAL A 76 4.11 15.57 0.46
C VAL A 76 3.81 16.20 1.83
N SER A 77 2.60 16.76 1.96
CA SER A 77 2.08 17.26 3.24
C SER A 77 1.26 16.20 3.98
N ASP A 78 0.99 16.42 5.27
CA ASP A 78 0.04 15.61 6.05
C ASP A 78 -1.32 15.49 5.35
N ALA A 79 -1.80 16.56 4.69
CA ALA A 79 -3.08 16.57 3.99
C ALA A 79 -3.08 15.63 2.77
N ASP A 80 -1.96 15.54 2.04
CA ASP A 80 -1.82 14.61 0.92
C ASP A 80 -1.81 13.16 1.41
N ILE A 81 -1.11 12.89 2.50
CA ILE A 81 -1.05 11.57 3.13
C ILE A 81 -2.44 11.14 3.61
N HIS A 82 -3.13 12.01 4.36
CA HIS A 82 -4.48 11.76 4.83
C HIS A 82 -5.46 11.54 3.67
N ARG A 83 -5.38 12.32 2.58
CA ARG A 83 -6.23 12.11 1.39
C ARG A 83 -6.07 10.70 0.81
N ASN A 84 -4.83 10.24 0.65
CA ASN A 84 -4.55 8.93 0.05
C ASN A 84 -4.90 7.78 1.00
N ILE A 85 -4.65 7.92 2.30
CA ILE A 85 -5.08 6.93 3.30
C ILE A 85 -6.60 6.81 3.29
N ASN A 86 -7.30 7.93 3.23
CA ASN A 86 -8.76 7.90 3.21
C ASN A 86 -9.33 7.19 1.99
N ALA A 87 -8.79 7.51 0.82
CA ALA A 87 -9.15 6.81 -0.40
C ALA A 87 -8.81 5.31 -0.32
N MET A 88 -7.62 4.95 0.18
CA MET A 88 -7.24 3.55 0.41
C MET A 88 -8.27 2.84 1.28
N ALA A 89 -8.66 3.43 2.42
CA ALA A 89 -9.63 2.83 3.31
C ALA A 89 -11.01 2.69 2.69
N ASP A 90 -11.44 3.62 1.83
CA ASP A 90 -12.69 3.52 1.08
C ASP A 90 -12.75 2.23 0.24
N PHE A 91 -11.65 1.82 -0.41
CA PHE A 91 -11.59 0.57 -1.18
C PHE A 91 -11.74 -0.68 -0.31
N PHE A 92 -11.21 -0.65 0.92
CA PHE A 92 -11.20 -1.82 1.81
C PHE A 92 -12.43 -1.92 2.72
N ARG A 93 -13.13 -0.80 2.97
CA ARG A 93 -14.29 -0.71 3.85
C ARG A 93 -15.40 -1.72 3.53
N PRO A 94 -15.78 -1.95 2.25
CA PRO A 94 -16.81 -2.95 1.90
C PRO A 94 -16.48 -4.38 2.37
N TYR A 95 -15.20 -4.67 2.61
CA TYR A 95 -14.71 -6.00 2.95
C TYR A 95 -14.42 -6.17 4.44
N ASN A 96 -14.88 -5.24 5.27
CA ASN A 96 -14.63 -5.18 6.71
C ASN A 96 -13.14 -5.09 7.08
N ILE A 97 -12.39 -4.30 6.33
CA ILE A 97 -11.01 -3.92 6.65
C ILE A 97 -10.98 -2.40 6.77
N CYS A 98 -10.40 -1.90 7.86
CA CYS A 98 -10.24 -0.48 8.14
C CYS A 98 -8.82 -0.19 8.61
N PHE A 99 -8.47 1.09 8.71
CA PHE A 99 -7.14 1.53 9.10
C PHE A 99 -7.21 2.57 10.21
N ILE A 100 -6.16 2.61 11.04
CA ILE A 100 -5.89 3.72 11.95
C ILE A 100 -4.43 4.13 11.75
N MET A 101 -4.24 5.36 11.29
CA MET A 101 -2.91 5.94 11.22
C MET A 101 -2.46 6.39 12.61
N SER A 102 -1.38 5.76 13.07
CA SER A 102 -0.76 6.07 14.35
C SER A 102 0.03 7.38 14.30
N ASP A 103 0.84 7.55 13.24
CA ASP A 103 1.83 8.62 13.15
C ASP A 103 2.27 8.85 11.70
N ILE A 104 2.75 10.07 11.44
CA ILE A 104 3.53 10.43 10.25
C ILE A 104 4.89 10.90 10.73
N GLU A 105 5.94 10.19 10.34
CA GLU A 105 7.31 10.51 10.68
C GLU A 105 8.03 11.12 9.47
N TYR A 106 8.61 12.32 9.65
CA TYR A 106 9.39 12.98 8.61
C TYR A 106 10.88 12.81 8.87
N VAL A 107 11.57 12.05 8.03
CA VAL A 107 12.98 11.72 8.18
C VAL A 107 13.80 12.39 7.08
N ARG A 108 14.76 13.23 7.49
CA ARG A 108 15.70 13.84 6.56
C ARG A 108 16.80 12.84 6.21
N ASP A 109 16.60 12.09 5.14
CA ASP A 109 17.57 11.14 4.61
C ASP A 109 17.57 11.22 3.08
N SER A 110 18.67 11.69 2.50
CA SER A 110 18.78 11.86 1.04
C SER A 110 18.84 10.53 0.30
N THR A 111 19.37 9.48 0.92
CA THR A 111 19.48 8.15 0.33
C THR A 111 18.11 7.50 0.27
N LEU A 112 17.35 7.59 1.37
CA LEU A 112 15.99 7.05 1.44
C LEU A 112 14.97 7.93 0.72
N ALA A 113 15.25 9.22 0.50
CA ALA A 113 14.42 10.03 -0.39
C ALA A 113 14.53 9.59 -1.87
N GLU A 114 15.71 9.11 -2.29
CA GLU A 114 16.03 8.71 -3.67
C GLU A 114 16.15 7.19 -3.81
N PHE A 115 15.06 6.48 -3.50
CA PHE A 115 15.11 5.08 -3.15
C PHE A 115 15.11 4.11 -4.34
N ASN A 116 15.90 3.05 -4.23
CA ASN A 116 15.88 1.90 -5.12
C ASN A 116 15.35 0.68 -4.35
N THR A 117 14.35 -0.02 -4.90
CA THR A 117 13.67 -1.15 -4.22
C THR A 117 14.59 -2.32 -3.91
N GLY A 118 15.74 -2.44 -4.57
CA GLY A 118 16.78 -3.43 -4.23
C GLY A 118 17.47 -3.18 -2.89
N ASN A 119 17.32 -2.00 -2.28
CA ASN A 119 17.90 -1.64 -0.98
C ASN A 119 16.89 -1.75 0.18
N GLU A 120 15.96 -2.71 0.09
CA GLU A 120 14.90 -2.97 1.07
C GLU A 120 15.40 -2.98 2.53
N ASP A 121 16.56 -3.58 2.79
CA ASP A 121 17.12 -3.71 4.15
C ASP A 121 17.29 -2.37 4.89
N LEU A 122 17.49 -1.27 4.15
CA LEU A 122 17.62 0.06 4.72
C LEU A 122 16.32 0.59 5.34
N LEU A 123 15.16 0.02 4.98
CA LEU A 123 13.85 0.42 5.50
C LEU A 123 13.49 -0.33 6.79
N LEU A 124 14.09 -1.48 7.04
CA LEU A 124 13.67 -2.38 8.12
C LEU A 124 13.79 -1.74 9.51
N SER A 125 14.80 -0.90 9.73
CA SER A 125 14.98 -0.14 10.97
C SER A 125 13.90 0.91 11.23
N TYR A 126 13.15 1.30 10.19
CA TYR A 126 12.03 2.25 10.27
C TYR A 126 10.68 1.54 10.39
N THR A 127 10.63 0.22 10.24
CA THR A 127 9.41 -0.55 10.53
C THR A 127 9.15 -0.59 12.03
N ARG A 128 7.86 -0.56 12.42
CA ARG A 128 7.46 -0.75 13.81
C ARG A 128 6.77 -2.11 13.96
N PRO A 129 7.16 -2.94 14.95
CA PRO A 129 6.48 -4.20 15.21
C PRO A 129 4.97 -3.99 15.37
N SER A 130 4.17 -4.83 14.74
CA SER A 130 2.70 -4.75 14.82
C SER A 130 2.07 -3.51 14.15
N TYR A 131 2.78 -2.87 13.23
CA TYR A 131 2.24 -1.82 12.36
C TYR A 131 2.58 -2.15 10.90
N LEU A 132 1.65 -1.82 10.00
CA LEU A 132 1.94 -1.74 8.58
C LEU A 132 2.71 -0.45 8.31
N SER A 133 3.83 -0.52 7.59
CA SER A 133 4.65 0.66 7.31
C SER A 133 4.50 1.12 5.87
N ILE A 134 4.13 2.38 5.67
CA ILE A 134 4.08 3.03 4.37
C ILE A 134 5.27 3.98 4.28
N PHE A 135 6.22 3.67 3.41
CA PHE A 135 7.38 4.51 3.15
C PHE A 135 7.12 5.42 1.97
N VAL A 136 7.34 6.72 2.13
CA VAL A 136 7.14 7.71 1.06
C VAL A 136 8.48 8.29 0.66
N HIS A 137 8.80 8.22 -0.63
CA HIS A 137 10.07 8.62 -1.20
C HIS A 137 9.88 9.79 -2.18
N THR A 138 10.90 10.65 -2.34
CA THR A 138 10.89 11.66 -3.41
C THR A 138 10.98 11.01 -4.79
N SER A 139 11.77 9.95 -4.90
CA SER A 139 11.93 9.12 -6.09
C SER A 139 11.92 7.65 -5.69
N LEU A 140 11.27 6.83 -6.50
CA LEU A 140 11.17 5.38 -6.31
C LEU A 140 11.47 4.69 -7.63
N ARG A 141 12.38 3.71 -7.62
CA ARG A 141 12.78 2.96 -8.82
C ARG A 141 13.18 1.52 -8.50
N ASP A 142 13.13 0.66 -9.50
CA ASP A 142 13.76 -0.66 -9.48
C ASP A 142 14.85 -0.75 -10.58
N SER A 143 15.22 -1.98 -10.97
CA SER A 143 16.17 -2.20 -12.07
C SER A 143 15.60 -1.91 -13.47
N PHE A 144 14.28 -1.71 -13.59
CA PHE A 144 13.56 -1.54 -14.85
C PHE A 144 13.08 -0.10 -15.08
N GLY A 145 12.97 0.71 -14.03
CA GLY A 145 12.68 2.13 -14.16
C GLY A 145 12.08 2.75 -12.90
N ALA A 146 11.48 3.94 -13.10
CA ALA A 146 10.73 4.61 -12.06
C ALA A 146 9.42 3.86 -11.77
N LEU A 147 9.01 3.84 -10.50
CA LEU A 147 7.80 3.21 -9.99
C LEU A 147 6.93 4.23 -9.26
N SER A 148 5.62 3.98 -9.18
CA SER A 148 4.73 4.76 -8.33
C SER A 148 4.40 4.11 -6.99
N GLY A 149 4.43 2.78 -6.94
CA GLY A 149 4.29 1.99 -5.73
C GLY A 149 5.09 0.70 -5.81
N TYR A 150 5.37 0.11 -4.66
CA TYR A 150 6.01 -1.21 -4.58
C TYR A 150 5.75 -1.91 -3.25
N ALA A 151 5.26 -3.16 -3.30
CA ALA A 151 5.32 -4.11 -2.21
C ALA A 151 6.48 -5.10 -2.41
N TYR A 152 7.19 -5.47 -1.34
CA TYR A 152 8.40 -6.31 -1.47
C TYR A 152 8.11 -7.81 -1.43
N SER A 153 6.95 -8.17 -0.89
CA SER A 153 6.45 -9.53 -0.83
C SER A 153 4.92 -9.49 -0.87
N ILE A 154 4.32 -10.57 -1.33
CA ILE A 154 2.87 -10.78 -1.31
C ILE A 154 2.66 -12.06 -0.52
N PRO A 155 2.17 -12.01 0.74
CA PRO A 155 1.83 -10.82 1.53
C PRO A 155 3.07 -10.13 2.12
N ASN A 156 2.90 -8.92 2.67
CA ASN A 156 3.93 -8.16 3.39
C ASN A 156 3.33 -7.15 4.38
N ALA A 157 4.13 -6.62 5.30
CA ALA A 157 3.71 -5.65 6.31
C ALA A 157 4.24 -4.23 6.04
N TYR A 158 4.81 -4.00 4.87
CA TYR A 158 5.26 -2.68 4.45
C TYR A 158 5.32 -2.55 2.94
N LEU A 159 5.23 -1.30 2.49
CA LEU A 159 5.23 -0.91 1.09
C LEU A 159 5.91 0.45 0.92
N SER A 160 6.29 0.76 -0.31
CA SER A 160 6.87 2.04 -0.69
C SER A 160 6.03 2.77 -1.73
N MET A 161 5.92 4.08 -1.59
CA MET A 161 5.18 4.98 -2.47
C MET A 161 6.08 6.09 -2.99
N LEU A 162 5.91 6.44 -4.26
CA LEU A 162 6.43 7.68 -4.82
C LEU A 162 5.60 8.86 -4.30
N GLY A 163 6.23 9.86 -3.69
CA GLY A 163 5.56 11.06 -3.20
C GLY A 163 4.79 11.80 -4.29
N GLY A 164 5.34 11.86 -5.51
CA GLY A 164 4.64 12.42 -6.67
C GLY A 164 3.34 11.69 -7.02
N ALA A 165 3.25 10.38 -6.79
CA ALA A 165 2.01 9.62 -7.01
C ALA A 165 0.93 9.99 -5.99
N LEU A 166 1.31 10.32 -4.74
CA LEU A 166 0.38 10.77 -3.71
C LEU A 166 -0.17 12.18 -4.00
N LEU A 167 0.52 12.99 -4.81
CA LEU A 167 0.06 14.33 -5.20
C LEU A 167 -0.98 14.31 -6.33
N ASP A 168 -1.05 13.23 -7.11
CA ASP A 168 -1.93 13.12 -8.27
C ASP A 168 -3.26 12.43 -7.92
N SER A 169 -4.36 13.19 -7.97
CA SER A 169 -5.69 12.65 -7.70
C SER A 169 -6.17 11.60 -8.70
N ASN A 170 -5.60 11.53 -9.90
CA ASN A 170 -5.92 10.48 -10.87
C ASN A 170 -5.28 9.14 -10.51
N ARG A 171 -4.35 9.12 -9.54
CA ARG A 171 -3.58 7.96 -9.11
C ARG A 171 -3.93 7.54 -7.67
N ILE A 172 -5.10 7.96 -7.20
CA ILE A 172 -5.53 7.79 -5.82
C ILE A 172 -5.67 6.32 -5.39
N SER A 173 -5.87 5.39 -6.34
CA SER A 173 -5.98 3.96 -6.08
C SER A 173 -4.63 3.24 -5.90
N ILE A 174 -3.49 3.87 -6.21
CA ILE A 174 -2.18 3.18 -6.15
C ILE A 174 -1.86 2.73 -4.72
N LEU A 175 -2.11 3.57 -3.72
CA LEU A 175 -1.87 3.15 -2.33
C LEU A 175 -2.75 1.94 -1.94
N ALA A 176 -4.00 1.89 -2.43
CA ALA A 176 -4.88 0.75 -2.22
C ALA A 176 -4.39 -0.52 -2.94
N HIS A 177 -3.86 -0.37 -4.15
CA HIS A 177 -3.23 -1.44 -4.92
C HIS A 177 -2.04 -2.05 -4.16
N GLU A 178 -1.09 -1.23 -3.71
CA GLU A 178 0.07 -1.70 -2.95
C GLU A 178 -0.32 -2.32 -1.60
N MET A 179 -1.32 -1.76 -0.92
CA MET A 179 -1.86 -2.36 0.30
C MET A 179 -2.57 -3.70 0.01
N GLY A 180 -3.17 -3.86 -1.17
CA GLY A 180 -3.71 -5.13 -1.64
C GLY A 180 -2.63 -6.20 -1.74
N HIS A 181 -1.46 -5.85 -2.27
CA HIS A 181 -0.28 -6.73 -2.27
C HIS A 181 0.17 -7.10 -0.85
N CYS A 182 0.21 -6.13 0.08
CA CYS A 182 0.46 -6.42 1.50
C CYS A 182 -0.49 -7.48 2.05
N PHE A 183 -1.76 -7.46 1.63
CA PHE A 183 -2.78 -8.42 2.05
C PHE A 183 -2.89 -9.69 1.18
N GLY A 184 -1.90 -9.97 0.34
CA GLY A 184 -1.84 -11.26 -0.38
C GLY A 184 -2.60 -11.29 -1.70
N LEU A 185 -2.99 -10.13 -2.23
CA LEU A 185 -3.59 -10.03 -3.56
C LEU A 185 -2.49 -9.96 -4.62
N TYR A 186 -2.62 -10.77 -5.67
CA TYR A 186 -1.78 -10.67 -6.85
C TYR A 186 -2.37 -9.70 -7.86
N HIS A 187 -1.55 -9.28 -8.81
CA HIS A 187 -2.06 -8.66 -10.03
C HIS A 187 -3.04 -9.62 -10.72
N THR A 188 -4.12 -9.10 -11.30
CA THR A 188 -5.10 -9.92 -12.06
C THR A 188 -4.45 -10.65 -13.25
N PHE A 189 -3.38 -10.08 -13.82
CA PHE A 189 -2.61 -10.67 -14.91
C PHE A 189 -1.44 -11.56 -14.44
N GLU A 190 -1.46 -12.02 -13.19
CA GLU A 190 -0.43 -12.89 -12.63
C GLU A 190 -0.20 -14.13 -13.50
N ASN A 191 1.07 -14.44 -13.81
CA ASN A 191 1.42 -15.52 -14.73
C ASN A 191 2.53 -16.45 -14.21
N GLN A 192 3.13 -16.17 -13.04
CA GLN A 192 4.15 -17.03 -12.43
C GLN A 192 3.58 -18.41 -12.09
N PHE A 193 2.28 -18.49 -11.81
CA PHE A 193 1.59 -19.74 -11.53
C PHE A 193 1.00 -20.38 -12.80
N GLY A 194 1.21 -19.76 -13.96
CA GLY A 194 0.65 -20.11 -15.26
C GLY A 194 -0.54 -19.23 -15.63
N TYR A 195 -0.80 -19.16 -16.94
CA TYR A 195 -1.84 -18.30 -17.50
C TYR A 195 -3.25 -18.76 -17.13
N GLU A 196 -4.06 -17.81 -16.73
CA GLU A 196 -5.47 -18.02 -16.46
C GLU A 196 -6.28 -18.10 -17.77
N ASN A 197 -7.19 -19.07 -17.83
CA ASN A 197 -8.20 -19.14 -18.87
C ASN A 197 -9.44 -18.36 -18.44
N ARG A 198 -10.12 -17.79 -19.43
CA ARG A 198 -11.39 -17.07 -19.22
C ARG A 198 -12.54 -18.00 -18.77
N ALA A 199 -12.46 -19.30 -19.04
CA ALA A 199 -13.50 -20.24 -18.64
C ALA A 199 -13.67 -20.27 -17.10
N ARG A 200 -14.92 -20.17 -16.63
CA ARG A 200 -15.30 -20.28 -15.21
C ARG A 200 -15.93 -21.61 -14.84
N THR A 201 -16.16 -22.47 -15.83
CA THR A 201 -16.76 -23.80 -15.68
C THR A 201 -16.15 -24.77 -16.70
N GLY A 202 -16.33 -26.07 -16.49
CA GLY A 202 -15.86 -27.09 -17.42
C GLY A 202 -14.35 -27.32 -17.37
N THR A 203 -13.83 -28.04 -18.37
CA THR A 203 -12.43 -28.51 -18.41
C THR A 203 -11.40 -27.41 -18.59
N CYS A 204 -11.79 -26.25 -19.13
CA CYS A 204 -10.92 -25.10 -19.29
C CYS A 204 -10.79 -24.22 -18.03
N LYS A 205 -11.62 -24.42 -16.99
CA LYS A 205 -11.56 -23.63 -15.75
C LYS A 205 -10.24 -23.89 -15.02
N ASN A 206 -9.49 -22.84 -14.72
CA ASN A 206 -8.23 -22.94 -13.97
C ASN A 206 -7.95 -21.80 -12.97
N CYS A 207 -8.87 -20.83 -12.82
CA CYS A 207 -8.74 -19.64 -11.99
C CYS A 207 -8.44 -19.89 -10.50
N GLU A 208 -8.72 -21.09 -9.96
CA GLU A 208 -8.38 -21.44 -8.56
C GLU A 208 -6.90 -21.85 -8.40
N THR A 209 -6.17 -22.03 -9.50
CA THR A 209 -4.81 -22.62 -9.53
C THR A 209 -3.82 -21.88 -10.43
N LYS A 210 -4.31 -20.91 -11.22
CA LYS A 210 -3.59 -20.10 -12.20
C LYS A 210 -4.03 -18.63 -12.01
N GLY A 211 -3.34 -17.70 -12.64
CA GLY A 211 -3.68 -16.29 -12.46
C GLY A 211 -3.41 -15.81 -11.03
N ASP A 212 -4.31 -14.98 -10.54
CA ASP A 212 -4.31 -14.40 -9.18
C ASP A 212 -4.95 -15.31 -8.11
N TYR A 213 -5.34 -16.54 -8.49
CA TYR A 213 -6.07 -17.53 -7.69
C TYR A 213 -7.53 -17.19 -7.39
N LEU A 214 -8.15 -16.27 -8.13
CA LEU A 214 -9.54 -15.87 -7.93
C LEU A 214 -10.37 -16.11 -9.20
N CYS A 215 -11.53 -16.72 -9.04
CA CYS A 215 -12.46 -16.94 -10.16
C CYS A 215 -13.49 -15.83 -10.33
N ASP A 216 -13.54 -14.86 -9.41
CA ASP A 216 -14.44 -13.72 -9.48
C ASP A 216 -13.78 -12.45 -10.00
N THR A 217 -12.46 -12.48 -10.24
CA THR A 217 -11.76 -11.59 -11.17
C THR A 217 -11.87 -12.18 -12.57
N GLU A 218 -11.85 -11.35 -13.61
CA GLU A 218 -11.74 -11.85 -15.00
C GLU A 218 -10.28 -12.10 -15.36
N ALA A 219 -10.03 -13.09 -16.22
CA ALA A 219 -8.69 -13.41 -16.68
C ALA A 219 -8.08 -12.22 -17.45
N ASP A 220 -6.84 -11.87 -17.12
CA ASP A 220 -6.16 -10.66 -17.59
C ASP A 220 -4.82 -11.00 -18.26
N LEU A 221 -4.44 -10.22 -19.27
CA LEU A 221 -3.24 -10.42 -20.10
C LEU A 221 -2.20 -9.30 -19.96
N ASN A 222 -2.32 -8.42 -18.96
CA ASN A 222 -1.43 -7.27 -18.78
C ASN A 222 -1.41 -6.36 -20.02
N ILE A 223 -2.54 -5.72 -20.28
CA ILE A 223 -2.77 -4.95 -21.51
C ILE A 223 -2.26 -3.52 -21.45
N SER A 224 -1.97 -2.98 -22.63
CA SER A 224 -1.66 -1.55 -22.77
C SER A 224 -2.90 -0.70 -22.53
N GLU A 225 -2.72 0.46 -21.89
CA GLU A 225 -3.75 1.51 -21.76
C GLU A 225 -4.41 1.87 -23.10
N THR A 226 -3.69 1.75 -24.22
CA THR A 226 -4.22 2.00 -25.57
C THR A 226 -5.39 1.10 -25.98
N GLN A 227 -5.58 -0.02 -25.29
CA GLN A 227 -6.68 -0.97 -25.52
C GLN A 227 -7.87 -0.71 -24.59
N ILE A 228 -7.80 0.33 -23.75
CA ILE A 228 -8.85 0.73 -22.81
C ILE A 228 -9.38 2.10 -23.25
N GLY A 229 -10.65 2.14 -23.64
CA GLY A 229 -11.32 3.39 -24.00
C GLY A 229 -11.42 4.35 -22.81
N THR A 230 -11.68 5.63 -23.08
CA THR A 230 -11.85 6.62 -22.01
C THR A 230 -13.07 6.37 -21.12
N ASP A 231 -14.00 5.55 -21.62
CA ASP A 231 -15.16 4.99 -20.93
C ASP A 231 -14.83 3.78 -20.04
N CYS A 232 -13.55 3.42 -19.95
CA CYS A 232 -13.03 2.28 -19.21
C CYS A 232 -13.49 0.94 -19.79
N VAL A 233 -13.68 0.85 -21.09
CA VAL A 233 -14.05 -0.40 -21.75
C VAL A 233 -12.85 -0.98 -22.50
N TYR A 234 -12.57 -2.26 -22.26
CA TYR A 234 -11.56 -2.99 -23.03
C TYR A 234 -12.05 -3.25 -24.46
N THR A 235 -11.28 -2.82 -25.46
CA THR A 235 -11.62 -2.96 -26.88
C THR A 235 -10.81 -4.03 -27.61
N GLY A 236 -9.84 -4.66 -26.93
CA GLY A 236 -8.94 -5.65 -27.53
C GLY A 236 -9.61 -6.98 -27.87
N THR A 237 -9.02 -7.71 -28.82
CA THR A 237 -9.59 -8.90 -29.47
C THR A 237 -8.95 -10.22 -29.05
N ALA A 238 -8.17 -10.23 -27.96
CA ALA A 238 -7.47 -11.43 -27.52
C ALA A 238 -8.44 -12.55 -27.14
N THR A 239 -8.05 -13.79 -27.40
CA THR A 239 -8.85 -15.00 -27.12
C THR A 239 -8.08 -16.00 -26.27
N SER A 240 -8.77 -16.73 -25.40
CA SER A 240 -8.18 -17.81 -24.60
C SER A 240 -7.77 -18.97 -25.52
N LEU A 241 -6.58 -19.52 -25.26
CA LEU A 241 -6.05 -20.65 -26.03
C LEU A 241 -6.83 -21.96 -25.78
N CYS A 242 -7.58 -22.07 -24.68
CA CYS A 242 -8.25 -23.31 -24.31
C CYS A 242 -9.57 -23.53 -25.06
N ASP A 243 -10.37 -22.46 -25.21
CA ASP A 243 -11.73 -22.53 -25.76
C ASP A 243 -12.03 -21.47 -26.84
N ASN A 244 -11.02 -20.69 -27.26
CA ASN A 244 -11.14 -19.57 -28.21
C ASN A 244 -12.14 -18.48 -27.79
N SER A 245 -12.55 -18.44 -26.52
CA SER A 245 -13.41 -17.37 -26.01
C SER A 245 -12.65 -16.05 -25.92
N ARG A 246 -13.31 -14.93 -26.22
CA ARG A 246 -12.70 -13.59 -26.12
C ARG A 246 -12.52 -13.20 -24.65
N PHE A 247 -11.37 -12.63 -24.31
CA PHE A 247 -11.14 -12.06 -22.99
C PHE A 247 -12.03 -10.84 -22.75
N VAL A 248 -12.55 -10.72 -21.53
CA VAL A 248 -13.30 -9.56 -21.04
C VAL A 248 -12.55 -9.06 -19.82
N MET A 249 -11.67 -8.08 -19.99
CA MET A 249 -10.80 -7.64 -18.90
C MET A 249 -11.53 -6.67 -17.97
N GLU A 250 -11.31 -6.83 -16.67
CA GLU A 250 -11.82 -5.93 -15.64
C GLU A 250 -10.94 -4.68 -15.50
N THR A 251 -11.07 -3.76 -16.46
CA THR A 251 -10.40 -2.46 -16.50
C THR A 251 -10.64 -1.54 -15.30
N ARG A 252 -11.55 -1.92 -14.40
CA ARG A 252 -11.88 -1.17 -13.16
C ARG A 252 -11.31 -1.82 -11.90
N ASN A 253 -10.77 -3.04 -12.02
CA ASN A 253 -10.15 -3.74 -10.92
C ASN A 253 -8.85 -3.04 -10.55
N ILE A 254 -8.70 -2.62 -9.29
CA ILE A 254 -7.51 -1.87 -8.91
C ILE A 254 -6.24 -2.71 -8.92
N MET A 255 -6.31 -4.04 -8.98
CA MET A 255 -5.15 -4.95 -9.11
C MET A 255 -4.75 -5.24 -10.56
N SER A 256 -5.45 -4.65 -11.55
CA SER A 256 -5.03 -4.66 -12.95
C SER A 256 -4.14 -3.45 -13.25
N TYR A 257 -3.51 -3.46 -14.42
CA TYR A 257 -2.84 -2.29 -14.99
C TYR A 257 -3.67 -1.70 -16.11
N GLY A 258 -3.40 -0.43 -16.42
CA GLY A 258 -4.03 0.26 -17.53
C GLY A 258 -4.36 1.69 -17.16
N ARG A 259 -5.62 2.07 -17.31
CA ARG A 259 -6.02 3.46 -17.13
C ARG A 259 -6.40 3.72 -15.68
N TRP A 260 -5.50 4.34 -14.90
CA TRP A 260 -5.74 4.61 -13.48
C TRP A 260 -7.06 5.31 -13.16
N ALA A 261 -7.51 6.23 -14.02
CA ALA A 261 -8.80 6.90 -13.86
C ALA A 261 -10.02 5.94 -13.89
N CYS A 262 -9.82 4.68 -14.28
CA CYS A 262 -10.83 3.63 -14.30
C CYS A 262 -10.83 2.74 -13.05
N HIS A 263 -9.72 2.69 -12.31
CA HIS A 263 -9.55 1.78 -11.18
C HIS A 263 -10.39 2.25 -9.98
N ASP A 264 -11.47 1.52 -9.69
CA ASP A 264 -12.48 1.94 -8.70
C ASP A 264 -12.97 0.83 -7.76
N ARG A 265 -12.49 -0.42 -7.90
CA ARG A 265 -12.96 -1.53 -7.05
C ARG A 265 -12.01 -2.71 -6.89
N PHE A 266 -12.25 -3.46 -5.83
CA PHE A 266 -11.90 -4.87 -5.71
C PHE A 266 -13.12 -5.75 -6.01
N THR A 267 -12.90 -7.05 -6.20
CA THR A 267 -13.96 -8.07 -6.18
C THR A 267 -14.23 -8.56 -4.76
N ASN A 268 -15.30 -9.32 -4.56
CA ASN A 268 -15.62 -9.90 -3.25
C ASN A 268 -14.60 -10.97 -2.83
N GLY A 269 -14.10 -11.74 -3.78
CA GLY A 269 -13.05 -12.74 -3.63
C GLY A 269 -11.72 -12.12 -3.29
N GLN A 270 -11.36 -10.99 -3.90
CA GLN A 270 -10.20 -10.19 -3.47
C GLN A 270 -10.35 -9.74 -2.02
N GLY A 271 -11.48 -9.15 -1.64
CA GLY A 271 -11.73 -8.76 -0.24
C GLY A 271 -11.71 -9.93 0.75
N GLY A 272 -12.25 -11.09 0.35
CA GLY A 272 -12.22 -12.32 1.14
C GLY A 272 -10.80 -12.86 1.33
N ARG A 273 -10.03 -12.92 0.24
CA ARG A 273 -8.62 -13.34 0.24
C ARG A 273 -7.75 -12.43 1.10
N ALA A 274 -7.95 -11.12 1.00
CA ALA A 274 -7.24 -10.15 1.83
C ALA A 274 -7.47 -10.39 3.33
N ARG A 275 -8.74 -10.57 3.75
CA ARG A 275 -9.06 -10.91 5.15
C ARG A 275 -8.44 -12.23 5.60
N ASP A 276 -8.41 -13.22 4.71
CA ASP A 276 -7.85 -14.52 5.01
C ASP A 276 -6.35 -14.45 5.28
N HIS A 277 -5.58 -13.72 4.46
CA HIS A 277 -4.16 -13.49 4.71
C HIS A 277 -3.91 -12.58 5.92
N ILE A 278 -4.71 -11.53 6.13
CA ILE A 278 -4.64 -10.72 7.36
C ILE A 278 -4.75 -11.62 8.60
N LEU A 279 -5.66 -12.60 8.56
CA LEU A 279 -5.82 -13.55 9.64
C LEU A 279 -4.68 -14.55 9.71
N THR A 280 -4.21 -15.15 8.62
CA THR A 280 -3.30 -16.31 8.72
C THR A 280 -1.81 -15.96 8.67
N GLU A 281 -1.44 -14.75 8.28
CA GLU A 281 -0.06 -14.28 8.33
C GLU A 281 0.25 -13.63 9.68
N THR A 282 1.18 -14.19 10.45
CA THR A 282 1.48 -13.69 11.81
C THR A 282 1.84 -12.19 11.82
N MET A 283 2.62 -11.75 10.82
CA MET A 283 3.01 -10.35 10.68
C MET A 283 1.81 -9.41 10.48
N LEU A 284 0.79 -9.83 9.72
CA LEU A 284 -0.42 -9.05 9.48
C LEU A 284 -1.41 -9.15 10.63
N PHE A 285 -1.61 -10.35 11.17
CA PHE A 285 -2.50 -10.59 12.31
C PHE A 285 -2.10 -9.72 13.50
N ASN A 286 -0.80 -9.63 13.77
CA ASN A 286 -0.27 -8.77 14.82
C ASN A 286 -0.50 -7.28 14.55
N CYS A 287 -0.83 -6.84 13.33
CA CYS A 287 -1.14 -5.45 13.01
C CYS A 287 -2.60 -5.06 13.30
N ILE A 288 -3.49 -6.01 13.60
CA ILE A 288 -4.88 -5.71 13.98
C ILE A 288 -4.89 -4.97 15.32
N ALA A 289 -5.50 -3.79 15.37
CA ALA A 289 -5.66 -3.02 16.60
C ALA A 289 -6.69 -3.70 17.52
N PRO A 290 -6.42 -3.79 18.83
CA PRO A 290 -7.45 -4.20 19.78
C PRO A 290 -8.55 -3.13 19.87
N ASP A 291 -9.77 -3.56 20.20
CA ASP A 291 -10.89 -2.64 20.47
C ASP A 291 -10.58 -1.75 21.66
N VAL A 292 -10.12 -2.37 22.75
CA VAL A 292 -9.80 -1.70 24.00
C VAL A 292 -8.41 -2.13 24.43
N LEU A 293 -7.58 -1.14 24.76
CA LEU A 293 -6.31 -1.36 25.43
C LEU A 293 -6.33 -0.71 26.81
N THR A 294 -6.04 -1.50 27.85
CA THR A 294 -5.95 -1.01 29.22
C THR A 294 -4.51 -1.11 29.71
N LEU A 295 -3.92 0.03 30.05
CA LEU A 295 -2.58 0.15 30.60
C LEU A 295 -2.68 0.27 32.13
N SER A 296 -2.54 -0.86 32.81
CA SER A 296 -2.70 -0.96 34.28
C SER A 296 -1.37 -1.06 35.04
N THR A 297 -0.26 -1.32 34.35
CA THR A 297 1.06 -1.48 34.96
C THR A 297 1.72 -0.14 35.26
N THR A 298 2.33 0.00 36.43
CA THR A 298 3.26 1.11 36.71
C THR A 298 4.38 1.09 35.67
N THR A 299 4.61 2.20 34.99
CA THR A 299 5.61 2.26 33.90
C THR A 299 6.22 3.65 33.83
N ASN A 300 7.56 3.69 33.70
CA ASN A 300 8.34 4.92 33.58
C ASN A 300 9.11 4.89 32.26
N TYR A 301 8.69 5.70 31.31
CA TYR A 301 9.38 5.90 30.03
C TYR A 301 10.27 7.14 30.12
N THR A 302 11.58 6.97 30.06
CA THR A 302 12.56 8.07 30.15
C THR A 302 13.31 8.36 28.84
N GLY A 303 13.18 7.46 27.86
CA GLY A 303 13.75 7.54 26.52
C GLY A 303 13.14 6.47 25.60
N GLY A 304 13.38 6.56 24.30
CA GLY A 304 12.85 5.62 23.29
C GLY A 304 11.58 6.10 22.60
N VAL A 305 11.15 5.36 21.57
CA VAL A 305 9.96 5.67 20.75
C VAL A 305 8.90 4.59 20.95
N TYR A 306 7.69 5.02 21.30
CA TYR A 306 6.57 4.14 21.63
C TYR A 306 5.31 4.58 20.88
N SER A 307 4.56 3.61 20.38
CA SER A 307 3.29 3.85 19.70
C SER A 307 2.25 2.85 20.18
N ILE A 308 1.14 3.37 20.69
CA ILE A 308 0.05 2.60 21.25
C ILE A 308 -1.21 2.96 20.46
N THR A 309 -1.83 1.95 19.86
CA THR A 309 -3.03 2.15 19.04
C THR A 309 -4.12 1.17 19.45
N ALA A 310 -5.33 1.68 19.66
CA ALA A 310 -6.53 0.88 19.87
C ALA A 310 -7.68 1.47 19.05
N LYS A 311 -8.66 0.65 18.67
CA LYS A 311 -9.79 1.08 17.87
C LYS A 311 -10.73 2.01 18.64
N GLU A 312 -11.23 1.57 19.80
CA GLU A 312 -12.22 2.32 20.58
C GLU A 312 -11.58 3.08 21.74
N TRP A 313 -10.89 2.35 22.63
CA TRP A 313 -10.44 2.92 23.92
C TRP A 313 -8.98 2.62 24.22
N ILE A 314 -8.26 3.65 24.66
CA ILE A 314 -7.04 3.49 25.46
C ILE A 314 -7.36 3.97 26.87
N ASN A 315 -7.29 3.07 27.84
CA ASN A 315 -7.53 3.36 29.26
C ASN A 315 -6.20 3.27 30.02
N VAL A 316 -5.67 4.39 30.48
CA VAL A 316 -4.48 4.43 31.34
C VAL A 316 -4.95 4.45 32.78
N THR A 317 -5.04 3.27 33.41
CA THR A 317 -5.49 3.11 34.80
C THR A 317 -4.35 2.86 35.77
N SER A 318 -3.12 2.84 35.26
CA SER A 318 -1.91 2.66 36.05
C SER A 318 -1.78 3.75 37.12
N PRO A 319 -1.48 3.38 38.39
CA PRO A 319 -1.33 4.35 39.48
C PRO A 319 -0.08 5.22 39.33
N SER A 320 0.84 4.87 38.43
CA SER A 320 2.07 5.61 38.15
C SER A 320 2.52 5.32 36.72
N TYR A 321 1.98 6.09 35.78
CA TYR A 321 2.34 6.04 34.36
C TYR A 321 3.07 7.32 33.99
N ASN A 322 4.40 7.26 33.95
CA ASN A 322 5.25 8.43 33.78
C ASN A 322 5.95 8.40 32.43
N ILE A 323 5.85 9.51 31.70
CA ILE A 323 6.64 9.77 30.50
C ILE A 323 7.48 11.01 30.76
N SER A 324 8.79 10.87 30.65
CA SER A 324 9.76 11.92 30.96
C SER A 324 11.02 11.80 30.11
N GLY A 325 11.99 12.69 30.34
CA GLY A 325 13.27 12.67 29.63
C GLY A 325 13.06 12.82 28.12
N SER A 326 13.78 12.01 27.34
CA SER A 326 13.74 12.04 25.87
C SER A 326 12.69 11.11 25.25
N ALA A 327 11.80 10.52 26.05
CA ALA A 327 10.80 9.58 25.55
C ALA A 327 9.86 10.24 24.52
N GLN A 328 9.57 9.50 23.45
CA GLN A 328 8.55 9.83 22.47
C GLN A 328 7.40 8.82 22.59
N MET A 329 6.23 9.27 23.04
CA MET A 329 5.03 8.45 23.15
C MET A 329 3.94 8.97 22.23
N ARG A 330 3.32 8.06 21.50
CA ARG A 330 2.16 8.34 20.66
C ARG A 330 1.03 7.39 21.04
N MET A 331 -0.11 7.93 21.39
CA MET A 331 -1.33 7.16 21.67
C MET A 331 -2.42 7.59 20.69
N THR A 332 -2.99 6.61 19.98
CA THR A 332 -4.01 6.85 18.97
C THR A 332 -5.20 5.91 19.19
N SER A 333 -6.39 6.48 19.39
CA SER A 333 -7.64 5.72 19.47
C SER A 333 -8.84 6.63 19.28
N ARG A 334 -10.06 6.08 19.18
CA ARG A 334 -11.28 6.91 19.20
C ARG A 334 -11.38 7.71 20.48
N THR A 335 -11.11 7.08 21.63
CA THR A 335 -11.09 7.76 22.93
C THR A 335 -9.89 7.34 23.79
N ILE A 336 -9.25 8.32 24.43
CA ILE A 336 -8.13 8.12 25.35
C ILE A 336 -8.55 8.62 26.73
N ARG A 337 -8.44 7.78 27.75
CA ARG A 337 -8.74 8.11 29.16
C ARG A 337 -7.46 8.01 29.98
N LEU A 338 -7.09 9.11 30.63
CA LEU A 338 -5.96 9.17 31.55
C LEU A 338 -6.49 9.16 32.98
N GLY A 339 -6.13 8.14 33.74
CA GLY A 339 -6.49 7.99 35.14
C GLY A 339 -5.60 8.78 36.10
N PRO A 340 -5.90 8.75 37.41
CA PRO A 340 -5.05 9.35 38.43
C PRO A 340 -3.63 8.77 38.42
N GLY A 341 -2.62 9.62 38.59
CA GLY A 341 -1.20 9.20 38.64
C GLY A 341 -0.49 9.13 37.28
N VAL A 342 -1.19 9.43 36.18
CA VAL A 342 -0.56 9.63 34.87
C VAL A 342 0.20 10.97 34.85
N SER A 343 1.48 10.94 34.51
CA SER A 343 2.32 12.13 34.36
C SER A 343 3.02 12.13 32.99
N LEU A 344 2.61 13.07 32.14
CA LEU A 344 3.15 13.26 30.79
C LEU A 344 4.05 14.51 30.81
N ARG A 345 5.32 14.36 31.16
CA ARG A 345 6.29 15.45 31.34
C ARG A 345 7.61 15.18 30.60
N PRO A 346 7.58 15.00 29.26
CA PRO A 346 8.81 14.93 28.48
C PRO A 346 9.61 16.23 28.62
N THR A 347 10.92 16.14 28.84
CA THR A 347 11.79 17.33 29.06
C THR A 347 13.06 17.32 28.22
N GLY A 348 13.40 16.20 27.59
CA GLY A 348 14.57 16.04 26.75
C GLY A 348 14.38 16.63 25.36
N PHE A 349 15.50 16.89 24.67
CA PHE A 349 15.47 17.32 23.28
C PHE A 349 14.78 16.27 22.39
N GLY A 350 13.86 16.70 21.53
CA GLY A 350 13.10 15.81 20.64
C GLY A 350 12.07 14.91 21.35
N ALA A 351 11.83 15.12 22.64
CA ALA A 351 10.82 14.38 23.40
C ALA A 351 9.41 14.84 23.03
N ILE A 352 8.49 13.90 22.88
CA ILE A 352 7.12 14.15 22.42
C ILE A 352 6.14 13.27 23.19
N VAL A 353 4.99 13.83 23.56
CA VAL A 353 3.80 13.05 23.91
C VAL A 353 2.65 13.53 23.05
N ALA A 354 2.19 12.68 22.13
CA ALA A 354 1.05 12.97 21.27
C ALA A 354 -0.10 12.02 21.60
N LEU A 355 -1.26 12.60 21.92
CA LEU A 355 -2.51 11.88 22.12
C LEU A 355 -3.46 12.28 21.00
N LYS A 356 -3.66 11.41 20.02
CA LYS A 356 -4.49 11.70 18.85
C LYS A 356 -5.79 10.92 18.97
N THR A 357 -6.91 11.64 19.02
CA THR A 357 -8.21 11.00 18.77
C THR A 357 -8.32 10.80 17.27
N ASN A 358 -8.52 9.56 16.82
CA ASN A 358 -8.65 9.24 15.40
C ASN A 358 -10.08 8.77 15.10
N THR A 359 -10.65 9.30 14.03
CA THR A 359 -11.91 8.82 13.48
C THR A 359 -11.73 7.44 12.89
N TYR A 360 -12.73 6.60 13.10
CA TYR A 360 -12.68 5.22 12.67
C TYR A 360 -12.67 5.10 11.15
N CYS A 361 -11.79 4.25 10.61
CA CYS A 361 -11.63 4.08 9.16
C CYS A 361 -11.33 5.41 8.46
N GLU A 362 -10.23 6.09 8.88
CA GLU A 362 -9.53 7.04 8.00
C GLU A 362 -9.30 6.34 6.67
#